data_AF-A0A0E0JWS4-F1
#
_entry.id   AF-A0A0E0JWS4-F1
#
_cell.length_a   1.000
_cell.length_b   1.000
_cell.length_c   1.000
_cell.angle_alpha   90.00
_cell.angle_beta   90.00
_cell.angle_gamma   90.00
#
_symmetry.space_group_name_H-M   'P 1'
#
loop_
_entity.id
_entity.type
_entity.pdbx_description
1 polymer ?
#
loop_
_entity_poly.entity_id
_entity_poly.type
_entity_poly.pdbx_seq_one_letter_code
_entity_poly.pdbx_strand_id
1 'polypeptide(L)'
;MADDPPPPPAEAQPQTPPAAAATPSPSPAALLRPRREAFEHGLLPIPKLIFPEGTLAQTLAQVKDKLVSTSASDGGGCRVGAAALAEALQIPHEQAALALATLAAVLPAEDPTLEDASGGADLRDVMLFLYIQSYKRLVPRAHKDSPAVTDVWPSTSAFDGYLSALSPIQLVRSNSRRFMPSQADEEIHQLSYLQKHMANILTLLADSVEGEGDDSLVLTMETFEHLGFLLQFSEGTPLSQAATFFANSDPDMPAAPVPAAQVHDWISQNISASLEFSTEKSISKEVSQQVSSDIDVTMADANASNARNSTPTGTNPAYYRNTTFVEGFSKTSVVKHASDVKGHSVKVLNCHESVIYILAPLKYATVYGCSDATVVLGAIGKVVKVEHCERVHIIAAAKRICIANCRECIFYLGVNHQPLIVGDNHKLQVAPFNSYYPQLGEHLAKVGVDPAINKWDQPFVLGVVDPHDSLSHPAGVSDVQAESATRLDPDLFTNFMIPSWFGTEVQEPTRCSPFPLPEIYCASQSKKLAALEDIRRTIRELQIDDNRKKELTNALHTQFKDWLYASGNIRQLYCLQGD
;
A
#
# COMPACT_ATOMS: atom_id res chain seq x y z
N MET A 1 95.84 -29.53 8.49
CA MET A 1 95.09 -30.13 7.37
C MET A 1 93.65 -30.19 7.85
N ALA A 2 92.86 -29.14 7.60
CA ALA A 2 92.04 -28.97 6.39
C ALA A 2 90.92 -30.04 6.39
N ASP A 3 89.63 -29.71 6.38
CA ASP A 3 88.94 -28.78 5.47
C ASP A 3 87.68 -28.12 6.07
N ASP A 4 87.25 -27.07 5.38
CA ASP A 4 86.34 -25.95 5.70
C ASP A 4 84.94 -26.20 6.30
N PRO A 5 84.40 -25.21 7.06
CA PRO A 5 83.01 -25.16 7.50
C PRO A 5 82.06 -24.58 6.43
N PRO A 6 80.76 -24.95 6.44
CA PRO A 6 79.75 -24.46 5.50
C PRO A 6 79.40 -22.98 5.75
N PRO A 7 78.89 -22.26 4.71
CA PRO A 7 78.77 -20.80 4.73
C PRO A 7 77.66 -20.30 5.67
N PRO A 8 77.80 -19.09 6.24
CA PRO A 8 76.75 -18.45 7.03
C PRO A 8 75.58 -17.97 6.15
N PRO A 9 74.36 -17.89 6.69
CA PRO A 9 73.19 -17.39 5.97
C PRO A 9 73.33 -15.90 5.66
N ALA A 10 72.87 -15.51 4.46
CA ALA A 10 72.94 -14.16 3.94
C ALA A 10 72.20 -13.13 4.83
N GLU A 11 72.85 -11.99 5.02
CA GLU A 11 72.37 -10.83 5.77
C GLU A 11 71.13 -10.19 5.13
N ALA A 12 70.27 -9.66 5.99
CA ALA A 12 68.98 -9.08 5.68
C ALA A 12 69.08 -7.82 4.77
N GLN A 13 68.31 -7.81 3.69
CA GLN A 13 67.90 -6.57 3.02
C GLN A 13 66.65 -6.00 3.72
N PRO A 14 66.56 -4.67 3.92
CA PRO A 14 65.45 -4.06 4.64
C PRO A 14 64.16 -4.15 3.82
N GLN A 15 63.19 -4.93 4.33
CA GLN A 15 61.83 -4.94 3.82
C GLN A 15 61.13 -3.63 4.19
N THR A 16 60.56 -3.00 3.17
CA THR A 16 59.62 -1.87 3.26
C THR A 16 58.45 -2.19 4.22
N PRO A 17 58.00 -1.23 5.05
CA PRO A 17 56.90 -1.48 5.97
C PRO A 17 55.61 -1.81 5.19
N PRO A 18 54.78 -2.73 5.67
CA PRO A 18 53.50 -3.01 5.04
C PRO A 18 52.64 -1.75 5.07
N ALA A 19 52.07 -1.43 3.91
CA ALA A 19 51.13 -0.34 3.74
C ALA A 19 50.02 -0.44 4.81
N ALA A 20 49.78 0.68 5.50
CA ALA A 20 48.68 0.84 6.43
C ALA A 20 47.41 0.27 5.78
N ALA A 21 46.75 -0.64 6.50
CA ALA A 21 45.44 -1.15 6.11
C ALA A 21 44.55 0.05 5.80
N ALA A 22 44.13 0.16 4.53
CA ALA A 22 43.13 1.13 4.14
C ALA A 22 41.92 0.89 5.04
N THR A 23 41.57 1.89 5.83
CA THR A 23 40.31 1.96 6.55
C THR A 23 39.22 1.58 5.56
N PRO A 24 38.37 0.57 5.85
CA PRO A 24 37.23 0.30 4.98
C PRO A 24 36.40 1.59 4.96
N SER A 25 36.17 2.12 3.77
CA SER A 25 35.17 3.15 3.53
C SER A 25 33.87 2.73 4.24
N PRO A 26 33.21 3.61 5.02
CA PRO A 26 32.00 3.24 5.72
C PRO A 26 30.98 2.75 4.68
N SER A 27 30.63 1.47 4.77
CA SER A 27 29.38 0.99 4.19
C SER A 27 28.27 1.96 4.61
N PRO A 28 27.35 2.37 3.72
CA PRO A 28 26.27 3.25 4.12
C PRO A 28 25.57 2.60 5.32
N ALA A 29 25.59 3.27 6.47
CA ALA A 29 24.97 2.76 7.69
C ALA A 29 23.52 2.36 7.35
N ALA A 30 23.12 1.15 7.74
CA ALA A 30 21.76 0.67 7.51
C ALA A 30 20.78 1.65 8.16
N LEU A 31 19.98 2.34 7.34
CA LEU A 31 19.08 3.38 7.82
C LEU A 31 17.82 2.73 8.40
N LEU A 32 17.41 3.17 9.58
CA LEU A 32 16.14 2.78 10.17
C LEU A 32 14.99 3.50 9.46
N ARG A 33 13.96 2.76 9.06
CA ARG A 33 12.80 3.31 8.36
C ARG A 33 11.50 2.85 9.00
N PRO A 34 10.43 3.65 8.86
CA PRO A 34 9.11 3.20 9.26
C PRO A 34 8.62 2.11 8.30
N ARG A 35 7.90 1.14 8.84
CA ARG A 35 7.21 0.10 8.08
C ARG A 35 5.85 0.62 7.65
N ARG A 36 5.79 1.08 6.41
CA ARG A 36 4.69 1.89 5.86
C ARG A 36 3.36 1.15 5.82
N GLU A 37 3.40 -0.17 5.68
CA GLU A 37 2.22 -1.02 5.55
C GLU A 37 1.26 -0.83 6.73
N ALA A 38 1.79 -0.70 7.95
CA ALA A 38 1.01 -0.46 9.16
C ALA A 38 0.29 0.89 9.12
N PHE A 39 0.96 1.95 8.67
CA PHE A 39 0.40 3.31 8.58
C PHE A 39 -0.54 3.51 7.38
N GLU A 40 -0.29 2.82 6.27
CA GLU A 40 -1.03 3.01 5.02
C GLU A 40 -2.26 2.10 4.90
N HIS A 41 -2.15 0.85 5.37
CA HIS A 41 -3.17 -0.19 5.23
C HIS A 41 -3.72 -0.71 6.58
N GLY A 42 -3.12 -0.32 7.71
CA GLY A 42 -3.49 -0.81 9.04
C GLY A 42 -4.45 0.09 9.84
N LEU A 43 -4.69 1.32 9.40
CA LEU A 43 -5.58 2.25 10.10
C LEU A 43 -7.04 1.93 9.79
N LEU A 44 -7.87 1.90 10.84
CA LEU A 44 -9.30 1.63 10.76
C LEU A 44 -10.10 2.77 11.39
N PRO A 45 -11.14 3.27 10.70
CA PRO A 45 -12.00 4.36 11.17
C PRO A 45 -13.04 3.86 12.20
N ILE A 46 -12.59 3.10 13.20
CA ILE A 46 -13.44 2.60 14.27
C ILE A 46 -13.20 3.51 15.49
N PRO A 47 -14.16 4.36 15.89
CA PRO A 47 -13.94 5.36 16.94
C PRO A 47 -13.45 4.77 18.27
N LYS A 48 -13.86 3.54 18.59
CA LYS A 48 -13.46 2.82 19.80
C LYS A 48 -12.03 2.28 19.78
N LEU A 49 -11.36 2.31 18.62
CA LEU A 49 -9.93 2.00 18.52
C LEU A 49 -9.04 3.25 18.65
N ILE A 50 -9.62 4.45 18.54
CA ILE A 50 -8.88 5.71 18.45
C ILE A 50 -8.96 6.42 19.79
N PHE A 51 -7.89 6.31 20.57
CA PHE A 51 -7.82 6.93 21.89
C PHE A 51 -7.21 8.34 21.83
N PRO A 52 -7.69 9.29 22.64
CA PRO A 52 -7.07 10.61 22.75
C PRO A 52 -5.61 10.52 23.22
N GLU A 53 -4.73 11.34 22.65
CA GLU A 53 -3.29 11.28 22.88
C GLU A 53 -2.91 11.35 24.37
N GLY A 54 -3.54 12.22 25.15
CA GLY A 54 -3.27 12.38 26.57
C GLY A 54 -3.67 11.17 27.45
N THR A 55 -4.53 10.28 26.95
CA THR A 55 -5.02 9.09 27.68
C THR A 55 -4.65 7.77 26.99
N LEU A 56 -3.95 7.83 25.86
CA LEU A 56 -3.66 6.68 24.98
C LEU A 56 -2.93 5.56 25.73
N ALA A 57 -1.77 5.88 26.31
CA ALA A 57 -0.92 4.89 27.00
C ALA A 57 -1.66 4.25 28.20
N GLN A 58 -2.36 5.06 29.00
CA GLN A 58 -3.11 4.58 30.16
C GLN A 58 -4.29 3.68 29.75
N THR A 59 -5.02 4.04 28.69
CA THR A 59 -6.16 3.25 28.21
C THR A 59 -5.68 1.93 27.62
N LEU A 60 -4.58 1.94 26.86
CA LEU A 60 -3.99 0.72 26.32
C LEU A 60 -3.42 -0.20 27.39
N ALA A 61 -2.82 0.34 28.47
CA ALA A 61 -2.42 -0.45 29.62
C ALA A 61 -3.62 -1.18 30.26
N GLN A 62 -4.75 -0.47 30.46
CA GLN A 62 -5.98 -1.09 30.97
C GLN A 62 -6.55 -2.17 30.02
N VAL A 63 -6.44 -1.97 28.71
CA VAL A 63 -6.86 -2.98 27.71
C VAL A 63 -5.91 -4.18 27.74
N LYS A 64 -4.60 -3.97 27.85
CA LYS A 64 -3.58 -5.02 28.02
C LYS A 64 -3.91 -5.87 29.24
N ASP A 65 -4.16 -5.26 30.40
CA ASP A 65 -4.47 -5.98 31.64
C ASP A 65 -5.75 -6.82 31.52
N LYS A 66 -6.80 -6.27 30.89
CA LYS A 66 -8.03 -7.03 30.60
C LYS A 66 -7.74 -8.24 29.72
N LEU A 67 -7.00 -8.06 28.63
CA LEU A 67 -6.69 -9.13 27.69
C LEU A 67 -5.81 -10.23 28.32
N VAL A 68 -4.85 -9.85 29.17
CA VAL A 68 -4.03 -10.79 29.94
C VAL A 68 -4.88 -11.58 30.94
N SER A 69 -5.83 -10.92 31.60
CA SER A 69 -6.75 -11.60 32.53
C SER A 69 -7.64 -12.63 31.84
N THR A 70 -8.06 -12.36 30.60
CA THR A 70 -8.85 -13.29 29.79
C THR A 70 -7.99 -14.44 29.27
N SER A 71 -6.75 -14.18 28.82
CA SER A 71 -5.86 -15.22 28.26
C SER A 71 -5.32 -16.19 29.31
N ALA A 72 -5.12 -15.75 30.55
CA ALA A 72 -4.67 -16.60 31.65
C ALA A 72 -5.66 -17.77 31.95
N SER A 73 -6.92 -17.63 31.55
CA SER A 73 -7.94 -18.68 31.71
C SER A 73 -7.87 -19.79 30.65
N ASP A 74 -7.19 -19.56 29.52
CA ASP A 74 -7.26 -20.40 28.33
C ASP A 74 -5.99 -21.25 28.06
N GLY A 75 -5.00 -21.20 28.96
CA GLY A 75 -3.83 -22.09 28.99
C GLY A 75 -2.85 -22.03 27.80
N GLY A 76 -3.17 -21.25 26.76
CA GLY A 76 -2.30 -20.94 25.63
C GLY A 76 -1.61 -19.58 25.82
N GLY A 77 -0.41 -19.42 25.27
CA GLY A 77 0.37 -18.17 25.33
C GLY A 77 -0.41 -16.92 24.88
N CYS A 78 0.18 -15.73 25.02
CA CYS A 78 -0.40 -14.39 24.83
C CYS A 78 -1.03 -14.11 23.43
N ARG A 79 -2.00 -14.91 22.97
CA ARG A 79 -2.75 -14.73 21.73
C ARG A 79 -4.15 -14.21 22.04
N VAL A 80 -4.56 -13.19 21.31
CA VAL A 80 -5.83 -12.49 21.47
C VAL A 80 -6.75 -12.85 20.31
N GLY A 81 -7.87 -13.51 20.62
CA GLY A 81 -8.93 -13.81 19.66
C GLY A 81 -9.94 -12.67 19.50
N ALA A 82 -10.77 -12.74 18.44
CA ALA A 82 -11.76 -11.70 18.14
C ALA A 82 -12.80 -11.48 19.26
N ALA A 83 -13.18 -12.54 19.99
CA ALA A 83 -14.11 -12.44 21.11
C ALA A 83 -13.53 -11.66 22.29
N ALA A 84 -12.29 -11.98 22.70
CA ALA A 84 -11.60 -11.28 23.78
C ALA A 84 -11.36 -9.80 23.43
N LEU A 85 -10.97 -9.52 22.19
CA LEU A 85 -10.79 -8.14 21.71
C LEU A 85 -12.10 -7.35 21.69
N ALA A 86 -13.20 -7.98 21.25
CA ALA A 86 -14.53 -7.37 21.22
C ALA A 86 -15.00 -6.98 22.63
N GLU A 87 -14.78 -7.86 23.62
CA GLU A 87 -15.13 -7.60 25.02
C GLU A 87 -14.26 -6.51 25.64
N ALA A 88 -12.94 -6.58 25.46
CA ALA A 88 -12.00 -5.63 26.06
C ALA A 88 -12.23 -4.19 25.59
N LEU A 89 -12.56 -4.01 24.30
CA LEU A 89 -12.80 -2.72 23.66
C LEU A 89 -14.28 -2.31 23.60
N GLN A 90 -15.19 -3.21 23.98
CA GLN A 90 -16.64 -3.02 23.90
C GLN A 90 -17.11 -2.67 22.48
N ILE A 91 -16.64 -3.43 21.49
CA ILE A 91 -16.98 -3.28 20.07
C ILE A 91 -17.70 -4.53 19.55
N PRO A 92 -18.48 -4.42 18.45
CA PRO A 92 -19.08 -5.58 17.81
C PRO A 92 -18.04 -6.64 17.39
N HIS A 93 -18.39 -7.92 17.51
CA HIS A 93 -17.50 -9.03 17.14
C HIS A 93 -16.96 -8.91 15.72
N GLU A 94 -17.79 -8.48 14.76
CA GLU A 94 -17.39 -8.28 13.37
C GLU A 94 -16.32 -7.20 13.20
N GLN A 95 -16.38 -6.13 14.01
CA GLN A 95 -15.36 -5.07 14.01
C GLN A 95 -14.04 -5.54 14.63
N ALA A 96 -14.11 -6.34 15.70
CA ALA A 96 -12.93 -6.97 16.28
C ALA A 96 -12.28 -7.98 15.33
N ALA A 97 -13.10 -8.80 14.64
CA ALA A 97 -12.62 -9.69 13.60
C ALA A 97 -11.97 -8.91 12.45
N LEU A 98 -12.58 -7.81 11.99
CA LEU A 98 -11.98 -6.92 11.01
C LEU A 98 -10.63 -6.36 11.48
N ALA A 99 -10.52 -5.92 12.74
CA ALA A 99 -9.28 -5.39 13.31
C ALA A 99 -8.14 -6.42 13.27
N LEU A 100 -8.37 -7.65 13.77
CA LEU A 100 -7.38 -8.73 13.74
C LEU A 100 -7.03 -9.15 12.31
N ALA A 101 -8.02 -9.15 11.44
CA ALA A 101 -7.86 -9.52 10.04
C ALA A 101 -7.05 -8.47 9.26
N THR A 102 -7.20 -7.18 9.59
CA THR A 102 -6.37 -6.08 9.10
C THR A 102 -4.95 -6.16 9.67
N LEU A 103 -4.80 -6.44 10.97
CA LEU A 103 -3.48 -6.68 11.59
C LEU A 103 -2.72 -7.80 10.87
N ALA A 104 -3.34 -8.96 10.66
CA ALA A 104 -2.73 -10.07 9.91
C ALA A 104 -2.36 -9.70 8.45
N ALA A 105 -3.07 -8.74 7.87
CA ALA A 105 -2.75 -8.25 6.54
C ALA A 105 -1.48 -7.38 6.54
N VAL A 106 -1.24 -6.61 7.60
CA VAL A 106 -0.10 -5.68 7.72
C VAL A 106 1.09 -6.24 8.50
N LEU A 107 1.00 -7.39 9.17
CA LEU A 107 2.15 -8.03 9.84
C LEU A 107 3.31 -8.34 8.86
N PRO A 108 4.57 -8.34 9.32
CA PRO A 108 5.70 -8.82 8.52
C PRO A 108 5.41 -10.28 8.19
N ALA A 109 5.59 -10.67 6.92
CA ALA A 109 5.17 -12.01 6.48
C ALA A 109 5.94 -13.09 7.26
N GLU A 110 5.25 -13.93 8.02
CA GLU A 110 5.76 -15.24 8.43
C GLU A 110 5.41 -16.29 7.37
N ASP A 111 6.20 -17.37 7.36
CA ASP A 111 6.08 -18.53 6.49
C ASP A 111 4.61 -19.00 6.33
N PRO A 112 4.26 -19.53 5.14
CA PRO A 112 2.91 -20.02 4.83
C PRO A 112 2.43 -21.20 5.70
N THR A 113 3.20 -21.62 6.70
CA THR A 113 2.91 -22.71 7.64
C THR A 113 2.07 -22.27 8.84
N LEU A 114 1.79 -20.97 9.02
CA LEU A 114 0.96 -20.44 10.12
C LEU A 114 -0.45 -20.01 9.69
N GLU A 115 -0.86 -20.27 8.44
CA GLU A 115 -2.23 -19.97 7.99
C GLU A 115 -3.29 -20.95 8.54
N ASP A 116 -2.92 -21.92 9.39
CA ASP A 116 -3.86 -22.89 9.96
C ASP A 116 -4.11 -22.74 11.48
N ALA A 117 -5.39 -22.48 11.78
CA ALA A 117 -6.17 -23.00 12.92
C ALA A 117 -6.12 -22.35 14.32
N SER A 118 -5.46 -21.21 14.54
CA SER A 118 -5.68 -20.41 15.77
C SER A 118 -5.84 -18.94 15.41
N GLY A 119 -7.10 -18.49 15.30
CA GLY A 119 -7.52 -17.14 14.88
C GLY A 119 -7.24 -16.03 15.88
N GLY A 120 -6.13 -16.12 16.61
CA GLY A 120 -5.64 -15.09 17.52
C GLY A 120 -4.33 -14.47 17.04
N ALA A 121 -4.14 -13.18 17.31
CA ALA A 121 -2.89 -12.46 17.06
C ALA A 121 -2.09 -12.34 18.37
N ASP A 122 -0.77 -12.18 18.30
CA ASP A 122 0.04 -11.93 19.50
C ASP A 122 -0.39 -10.62 20.18
N LEU A 123 -0.48 -10.64 21.52
CA LEU A 123 -0.88 -9.49 22.33
C LEU A 123 -0.02 -8.25 22.04
N ARG A 124 1.29 -8.41 21.84
CA ARG A 124 2.23 -7.32 21.57
C ARG A 124 1.92 -6.67 20.22
N ASP A 125 1.64 -7.47 19.20
CA ASP A 125 1.22 -6.99 17.88
C ASP A 125 -0.13 -6.27 17.95
N VAL A 126 -1.08 -6.79 18.73
CA VAL A 126 -2.38 -6.13 18.95
C VAL A 126 -2.20 -4.79 19.66
N MET A 127 -1.33 -4.71 20.67
CA MET A 127 -1.05 -3.46 21.37
C MET A 127 -0.42 -2.41 20.45
N LEU A 128 0.57 -2.80 19.64
CA LEU A 128 1.18 -1.91 18.64
C LEU A 128 0.16 -1.48 17.58
N PHE A 129 -0.68 -2.40 17.12
CA PHE A 129 -1.75 -2.13 16.16
C PHE A 129 -2.77 -1.13 16.70
N LEU A 130 -3.20 -1.28 17.95
CA LEU A 130 -4.13 -0.35 18.59
C LEU A 130 -3.48 1.02 18.85
N TYR A 131 -2.19 1.04 19.22
CA TYR A 131 -1.46 2.27 19.45
C TYR A 131 -1.42 3.16 18.20
N ILE A 132 -1.10 2.58 17.04
CA ILE A 132 -1.03 3.36 15.79
C ILE A 132 -2.38 3.85 15.27
N GLN A 133 -3.51 3.35 15.80
CA GLN A 133 -4.82 3.90 15.45
C GLN A 133 -4.99 5.36 15.92
N SER A 134 -4.09 5.88 16.78
CA SER A 134 -4.06 7.31 17.11
C SER A 134 -3.29 8.16 16.09
N TYR A 135 -2.61 7.54 15.12
CA TYR A 135 -1.78 8.24 14.13
C TYR A 135 -2.65 9.05 13.17
N LYS A 136 -2.28 10.32 12.96
CA LYS A 136 -2.92 11.20 11.99
C LYS A 136 -2.05 11.32 10.75
N ARG A 137 -2.65 11.02 9.59
CA ARG A 137 -1.98 11.16 8.30
C ARG A 137 -1.61 12.62 8.05
N LEU A 138 -0.56 12.80 7.25
CA LEU A 138 -0.09 14.13 6.88
C LEU A 138 -1.15 14.81 6.00
N VAL A 139 -1.47 16.07 6.32
CA VAL A 139 -2.48 16.86 5.59
C VAL A 139 -1.81 17.59 4.42
N PRO A 140 -2.43 17.61 3.22
CA PRO A 140 -2.00 18.49 2.13
C PRO A 140 -2.03 19.95 2.57
N ARG A 141 -0.88 20.64 2.59
CA ARG A 141 -0.79 22.03 3.05
C ARG A 141 -1.19 23.00 1.93
N ALA A 142 -2.03 24.00 2.21
CA ALA A 142 -2.32 25.08 1.26
C ALA A 142 -1.26 26.21 1.25
N HIS A 143 -0.38 26.30 2.26
CA HIS A 143 0.63 27.37 2.38
C HIS A 143 1.97 26.87 2.94
N LYS A 144 3.09 27.49 2.52
CA LYS A 144 4.48 27.01 2.73
C LYS A 144 5.09 27.35 4.11
N ASP A 145 4.38 28.08 4.99
CA ASP A 145 5.03 28.67 6.16
C ASP A 145 4.83 27.85 7.46
N SER A 146 5.98 27.34 7.93
CA SER A 146 6.33 26.86 9.28
C SER A 146 5.93 25.42 9.71
N PRO A 147 6.92 24.58 10.09
CA PRO A 147 6.70 23.28 10.74
C PRO A 147 6.30 23.39 12.23
N ALA A 148 6.23 24.59 12.81
CA ALA A 148 5.99 24.82 14.25
C ALA A 148 4.50 24.90 14.66
N VAL A 149 3.56 24.53 13.78
CA VAL A 149 2.10 24.54 14.08
C VAL A 149 1.53 23.13 13.97
N THR A 150 2.15 22.15 14.64
CA THR A 150 1.60 20.79 14.77
C THR A 150 0.62 20.64 15.93
N ASP A 151 0.55 21.61 16.85
CA ASP A 151 -0.20 21.48 18.12
C ASP A 151 -1.43 22.41 18.25
N VAL A 152 -1.97 22.97 17.16
CA VAL A 152 -3.21 23.79 17.24
C VAL A 152 -4.38 23.08 16.59
N TRP A 153 -5.11 22.32 17.40
CA TRP A 153 -6.46 21.81 17.12
C TRP A 153 -7.52 22.70 17.82
N PRO A 154 -8.69 23.03 17.24
CA PRO A 154 -9.07 23.11 15.82
C PRO A 154 -9.18 24.59 15.37
N SER A 155 -8.53 24.96 14.27
CA SER A 155 -8.94 26.13 13.50
C SER A 155 -9.38 25.64 12.13
N THR A 156 -10.69 25.48 11.94
CA THR A 156 -11.29 25.41 10.60
C THR A 156 -11.02 26.74 9.92
N SER A 157 -9.88 26.86 9.25
CA SER A 157 -9.69 27.89 8.25
C SER A 157 -10.79 27.72 7.21
N ALA A 158 -11.52 28.79 6.89
CA ALA A 158 -12.54 28.79 5.84
C ALA A 158 -11.99 28.40 4.45
N PHE A 159 -10.67 28.25 4.30
CA PHE A 159 -9.99 27.81 3.09
C PHE A 159 -9.67 26.31 3.06
N ASP A 160 -9.70 25.57 4.18
CA ASP A 160 -9.45 24.11 4.18
C ASP A 160 -10.63 23.31 3.62
N GLY A 161 -11.84 23.90 3.63
CA GLY A 161 -13.01 23.33 2.96
C GLY A 161 -12.92 23.35 1.43
N TYR A 162 -11.93 24.05 0.84
CA TYR A 162 -11.78 24.08 -0.61
C TYR A 162 -11.31 22.74 -1.16
N LEU A 163 -10.33 22.04 -0.55
CA LEU A 163 -9.80 20.81 -1.15
C LEU A 163 -10.81 19.65 -1.15
N SER A 164 -11.73 19.63 -0.18
CA SER A 164 -12.72 18.57 -0.02
C SER A 164 -14.04 18.84 -0.74
N ALA A 165 -14.32 20.11 -1.08
CA ALA A 165 -15.41 20.50 -1.98
C ALA A 165 -15.10 20.18 -3.45
N LEU A 166 -13.82 19.98 -3.77
CA LEU A 166 -13.38 19.73 -5.14
C LEU A 166 -13.45 18.22 -5.40
N SER A 167 -14.32 17.83 -6.34
CA SER A 167 -14.15 16.54 -7.02
C SER A 167 -12.69 16.42 -7.51
N PRO A 168 -12.09 15.21 -7.58
CA PRO A 168 -10.74 15.03 -8.12
C PRO A 168 -10.46 15.82 -9.42
N ILE A 169 -11.47 15.97 -10.29
CA ILE A 169 -11.42 16.83 -11.50
C ILE A 169 -11.10 18.30 -11.20
N GLN A 170 -11.66 18.87 -10.14
CA GLN A 170 -11.41 20.27 -9.77
C GLN A 170 -10.08 20.45 -8.99
N LEU A 171 -9.58 19.39 -8.37
CA LEU A 171 -8.24 19.36 -7.77
C LEU A 171 -7.14 19.43 -8.85
N VAL A 172 -7.41 18.94 -10.06
CA VAL A 172 -6.53 19.00 -11.25
C VAL A 172 -6.52 20.38 -11.91
N ARG A 173 -7.65 21.10 -11.92
CA ARG A 173 -7.71 22.47 -12.50
C ARG A 173 -6.99 23.50 -11.64
N SER A 174 -6.94 23.24 -10.34
CA SER A 174 -6.06 23.96 -9.41
C SER A 174 -4.65 23.39 -9.59
N ASN A 175 -3.61 24.22 -9.72
CA ASN A 175 -2.22 23.78 -9.88
C ASN A 175 -1.66 23.15 -8.57
N SER A 176 -2.37 22.16 -8.02
CA SER A 176 -2.27 21.70 -6.64
C SER A 176 -1.20 20.64 -6.40
N ARG A 177 -0.45 20.25 -7.44
CA ARG A 177 0.69 19.31 -7.32
C ARG A 177 1.75 19.81 -6.32
N ARG A 178 1.81 21.11 -6.02
CA ARG A 178 2.73 21.69 -5.02
C ARG A 178 2.29 21.46 -3.57
N PHE A 179 1.10 20.93 -3.33
CA PHE A 179 0.47 20.92 -2.01
C PHE A 179 0.19 19.51 -1.46
N MET A 180 0.42 18.45 -2.24
CA MET A 180 0.34 17.06 -1.78
C MET A 180 1.67 16.65 -1.13
N PRO A 181 1.66 15.99 0.04
CA PRO A 181 2.88 15.50 0.66
C PRO A 181 3.60 14.50 -0.23
N SER A 182 4.91 14.64 -0.36
CA SER A 182 5.72 13.65 -1.07
C SER A 182 5.91 12.39 -0.21
N GLN A 183 6.33 11.30 -0.86
CA GLN A 183 6.66 10.05 -0.16
C GLN A 183 7.73 10.23 0.94
N ALA A 184 8.63 11.20 0.78
CA ALA A 184 9.64 11.52 1.77
C ALA A 184 9.04 12.30 2.95
N ASP A 185 8.08 13.19 2.69
CA ASP A 185 7.37 13.94 3.73
C ASP A 185 6.53 13.01 4.62
N GLU A 186 5.86 12.01 4.00
CA GLU A 186 5.15 10.96 4.74
C GLU A 186 6.08 10.14 5.64
N GLU A 187 7.27 9.77 5.14
CA GLU A 187 8.26 9.00 5.90
C GLU A 187 8.83 9.81 7.07
N ILE A 188 9.15 11.09 6.85
CA ILE A 188 9.59 12.00 7.90
C ILE A 188 8.49 12.15 8.96
N HIS A 189 7.24 12.35 8.55
CA HIS A 189 6.11 12.48 9.48
C HIS A 189 5.88 11.21 10.31
N GLN A 190 6.00 10.03 9.69
CA GLN A 190 5.93 8.73 10.39
C GLN A 190 7.09 8.57 11.39
N LEU A 191 8.32 8.92 11.00
CA LEU A 191 9.49 8.85 11.89
C LEU A 191 9.37 9.84 13.07
N SER A 192 8.91 11.07 12.83
CA SER A 192 8.67 12.06 13.89
C SER A 192 7.59 11.60 14.86
N TYR A 193 6.51 10.97 14.36
CA TYR A 193 5.50 10.33 15.22
C TYR A 193 6.13 9.22 16.06
N LEU A 194 6.88 8.30 15.45
CA LEU A 194 7.53 7.22 16.18
C LEU A 194 8.51 7.76 17.23
N GLN A 195 9.28 8.80 16.91
CA GLN A 195 10.20 9.45 17.86
C GLN A 195 9.47 10.01 19.08
N LYS A 196 8.35 10.72 18.86
CA LYS A 196 7.54 11.30 19.95
C LYS A 196 6.91 10.23 20.85
N HIS A 197 6.53 9.10 20.27
CA HIS A 197 5.75 8.07 20.95
C HIS A 197 6.56 6.85 21.42
N MET A 198 7.87 6.79 21.11
CA MET A 198 8.69 5.58 21.36
C MET A 198 8.74 5.19 22.84
N ALA A 199 8.91 6.16 23.75
CA ALA A 199 8.93 5.89 25.19
C ALA A 199 7.65 5.17 25.64
N ASN A 200 6.48 5.70 25.27
CA ASN A 200 5.18 5.10 25.60
C ASN A 200 4.98 3.72 24.97
N ILE A 201 5.44 3.52 23.73
CA ILE A 201 5.38 2.23 23.03
C ILE A 201 6.23 1.20 23.78
N LEU A 202 7.45 1.57 24.19
CA LEU A 202 8.33 0.68 24.95
C LEU A 202 7.78 0.36 26.33
N THR A 203 7.22 1.34 27.05
CA THR A 203 6.53 1.10 28.34
C THR A 203 5.35 0.14 28.18
N LEU A 204 4.59 0.22 27.07
CA LEU A 204 3.48 -0.69 26.81
C LEU A 204 3.93 -2.13 26.56
N LEU A 205 5.11 -2.30 25.93
CA LEU A 205 5.68 -3.60 25.59
C LEU A 205 6.53 -4.22 26.70
N ALA A 206 7.21 -3.41 27.51
CA ALA A 206 8.14 -3.87 28.53
C ALA A 206 7.44 -4.67 29.63
N ASP A 207 8.22 -5.57 30.23
CA ASP A 207 7.83 -6.32 31.42
C ASP A 207 8.42 -5.61 32.65
N SER A 208 7.64 -5.47 33.71
CA SER A 208 8.10 -4.93 34.99
C SER A 208 8.80 -6.02 35.80
N VAL A 209 10.05 -5.81 36.17
CA VAL A 209 10.79 -6.67 37.12
C VAL A 209 10.47 -6.22 38.54
N GLU A 210 10.41 -7.13 39.52
CA GLU A 210 10.16 -6.78 40.93
C GLU A 210 11.22 -5.79 41.48
N GLY A 211 10.86 -4.51 41.50
CA GLY A 211 11.65 -3.39 42.03
C GLY A 211 10.90 -2.06 41.81
N GLU A 212 10.74 -1.23 42.84
CA GLU A 212 9.98 0.02 42.75
C GLU A 212 10.70 1.07 41.87
N GLY A 213 10.19 1.31 40.65
CA GLY A 213 10.59 2.45 39.80
C GLY A 213 10.52 2.17 38.29
N ASP A 214 10.51 3.22 37.47
CA ASP A 214 10.54 3.18 36.00
C ASP A 214 11.84 2.52 35.45
N ASP A 215 12.87 2.43 36.30
CA ASP A 215 14.14 1.73 36.05
C ASP A 215 14.03 0.18 36.08
N SER A 216 12.84 -0.36 36.40
CA SER A 216 12.58 -1.80 36.45
C SER A 216 12.02 -2.40 35.16
N LEU A 217 11.74 -1.56 34.14
CA LEU A 217 11.17 -2.00 32.87
C LEU A 217 12.25 -2.60 31.98
N VAL A 218 12.06 -3.85 31.58
CA VAL A 218 12.99 -4.57 30.69
C VAL A 218 12.27 -5.13 29.46
N LEU A 219 13.01 -5.24 28.36
CA LEU A 219 12.55 -5.89 27.14
C LEU A 219 13.38 -7.16 26.88
N THR A 220 12.69 -8.23 26.51
CA THR A 220 13.31 -9.43 25.96
C THR A 220 13.59 -9.24 24.47
N MET A 221 14.48 -10.07 23.92
CA MET A 221 14.77 -10.09 22.48
C MET A 221 13.51 -10.34 21.64
N GLU A 222 12.61 -11.22 22.10
CA GLU A 222 11.33 -11.51 21.44
C GLU A 222 10.43 -10.28 21.39
N THR A 223 10.23 -9.59 22.52
CA THR A 223 9.43 -8.36 22.57
C THR A 223 10.03 -7.23 21.71
N PHE A 224 11.36 -7.17 21.61
CA PHE A 224 12.04 -6.21 20.74
C PHE A 224 11.80 -6.48 19.25
N GLU A 225 11.73 -7.74 18.82
CA GLU A 225 11.43 -8.10 17.43
C GLU A 225 10.02 -7.66 16.99
N HIS A 226 9.05 -7.60 17.91
CA HIS A 226 7.71 -7.08 17.59
C HIS A 226 7.73 -5.60 17.17
N LEU A 227 8.74 -4.81 17.55
CA LEU A 227 8.92 -3.44 17.01
C LEU A 227 9.16 -3.44 15.48
N GLY A 228 9.54 -4.59 14.91
CA GLY A 228 9.57 -4.86 13.48
C GLY A 228 8.22 -4.64 12.78
N PHE A 229 7.12 -4.61 13.53
CA PHE A 229 5.81 -4.18 13.03
C PHE A 229 5.81 -2.73 12.53
N LEU A 230 6.53 -1.83 13.23
CA LEU A 230 6.57 -0.39 12.98
C LEU A 230 7.85 0.08 12.31
N LEU A 231 8.95 -0.64 12.49
CA LEU A 231 10.29 -0.23 12.09
C LEU A 231 10.96 -1.34 11.28
N GLN A 232 11.79 -0.97 10.31
CA GLN A 232 12.60 -1.90 9.54
C GLN A 232 13.92 -1.25 9.10
N PHE A 233 14.99 -2.02 9.02
CA PHE A 233 16.22 -1.57 8.39
C PHE A 233 16.16 -1.74 6.86
N SER A 234 16.88 -0.89 6.14
CA SER A 234 16.88 -0.87 4.67
C SER A 234 17.29 -2.17 3.98
N GLU A 235 17.97 -3.09 4.69
CA GLU A 235 18.44 -4.37 4.15
C GLU A 235 17.53 -5.56 4.53
N GLY A 236 16.41 -5.32 5.24
CA GLY A 236 15.55 -6.40 5.74
C GLY A 236 16.19 -7.21 6.86
N THR A 237 17.26 -6.70 7.46
CA THR A 237 17.87 -7.25 8.68
C THR A 237 16.88 -7.11 9.85
N PRO A 238 16.64 -8.19 10.62
CA PRO A 238 15.81 -8.12 11.81
C PRO A 238 16.46 -7.19 12.85
N LEU A 239 15.63 -6.57 13.69
CA LEU A 239 16.07 -5.50 14.60
C LEU A 239 17.12 -6.04 15.59
N SER A 240 16.93 -7.25 16.09
CA SER A 240 17.81 -7.93 17.05
C SER A 240 19.19 -8.22 16.49
N GLN A 241 19.34 -8.37 15.18
CA GLN A 241 20.64 -8.55 14.54
C GLN A 241 21.38 -7.22 14.38
N ALA A 242 20.66 -6.11 14.24
CA ALA A 242 21.24 -4.77 14.19
C ALA A 242 21.63 -4.25 15.59
N ALA A 243 20.89 -4.67 16.63
CA ALA A 243 21.15 -4.32 18.01
C ALA A 243 22.24 -5.21 18.63
N THR A 244 23.39 -4.64 18.99
CA THR A 244 24.49 -5.38 19.62
C THR A 244 24.27 -5.66 21.11
N PHE A 245 23.29 -5.01 21.74
CA PHE A 245 23.06 -5.08 23.19
C PHE A 245 22.33 -6.35 23.68
N PHE A 246 21.79 -7.17 22.77
CA PHE A 246 21.28 -8.51 23.09
C PHE A 246 22.32 -9.62 22.83
N ALA A 247 23.49 -9.28 22.29
CA ALA A 247 24.52 -10.26 21.96
C ALA A 247 25.21 -10.77 23.25
N ASN A 248 24.91 -12.01 23.62
CA ASN A 248 25.61 -12.68 24.70
C ASN A 248 27.02 -13.11 24.24
N SER A 249 27.99 -13.10 25.17
CA SER A 249 29.32 -13.64 24.92
C SER A 249 29.34 -15.18 24.82
N ASP A 250 28.28 -15.84 25.30
CA ASP A 250 28.07 -17.29 25.26
C ASP A 250 26.83 -17.62 24.39
N PRO A 251 26.99 -18.35 23.26
CA PRO A 251 25.88 -18.71 22.38
C PRO A 251 24.88 -19.71 22.98
N ASP A 252 25.22 -20.40 24.07
CA ASP A 252 24.34 -21.39 24.71
C ASP A 252 23.44 -20.78 25.82
N MET A 253 23.62 -19.49 26.13
CA MET A 253 22.84 -18.77 27.16
C MET A 253 21.77 -17.87 26.53
N PRO A 254 20.49 -17.88 26.99
CA PRO A 254 19.45 -16.99 26.46
C PRO A 254 19.79 -15.51 26.65
N ALA A 255 19.42 -14.67 25.67
CA ALA A 255 19.65 -13.23 25.70
C ALA A 255 19.10 -12.61 26.99
N ALA A 256 19.95 -11.91 27.75
CA ALA A 256 19.52 -11.23 28.96
C ALA A 256 18.52 -10.12 28.62
N PRO A 257 17.49 -9.89 29.46
CA PRO A 257 16.57 -8.79 29.26
C PRO A 257 17.30 -7.44 29.42
N VAL A 258 16.94 -6.47 28.59
CA VAL A 258 17.65 -5.19 28.47
C VAL A 258 16.76 -4.06 28.97
N PRO A 259 17.30 -3.07 29.73
CA PRO A 259 16.52 -1.94 30.23
C PRO A 259 15.83 -1.15 29.11
N ALA A 260 14.56 -0.79 29.31
CA ALA A 260 13.76 -0.06 28.32
C ALA A 260 14.38 1.31 27.95
N ALA A 261 15.02 1.98 28.91
CA ALA A 261 15.74 3.23 28.67
C ALA A 261 16.90 3.07 27.66
N GLN A 262 17.66 1.97 27.76
CA GLN A 262 18.76 1.69 26.83
C GLN A 262 18.24 1.43 25.41
N VAL A 263 17.12 0.70 25.29
CA VAL A 263 16.46 0.45 23.99
C VAL A 263 15.92 1.76 23.42
N HIS A 264 15.28 2.59 24.24
CA HIS A 264 14.76 3.90 23.84
C HIS A 264 15.85 4.81 23.27
N ASP A 265 16.98 4.93 23.96
CA ASP A 265 18.09 5.77 23.53
C ASP A 265 18.68 5.29 22.20
N TRP A 266 18.85 3.97 22.04
CA TRP A 266 19.33 3.40 20.79
C TRP A 266 18.37 3.64 19.62
N ILE A 267 17.06 3.38 19.80
CA ILE A 267 16.08 3.63 18.73
C ILE A 267 16.01 5.12 18.41
N SER A 268 15.99 5.99 19.42
CA SER A 268 15.93 7.44 19.24
C SER A 268 17.13 7.97 18.46
N GLN A 269 18.34 7.48 18.73
CA GLN A 269 19.54 7.83 17.97
C GLN A 269 19.43 7.40 16.50
N ASN A 270 18.93 6.19 16.23
CA ASN A 270 18.74 5.69 14.86
C ASN A 270 17.65 6.47 14.11
N ILE A 271 16.55 6.84 14.77
CA ILE A 271 15.49 7.68 14.16
C ILE A 271 16.05 9.08 13.85
N SER A 272 16.78 9.70 14.78
CA SER A 272 17.42 11.01 14.56
C SER A 272 18.36 10.98 13.36
N ALA A 273 19.25 9.99 13.28
CA ALA A 273 20.14 9.82 12.13
C ALA A 273 19.38 9.65 10.80
N SER A 274 18.22 8.98 10.83
CA SER A 274 17.36 8.77 9.66
C SER A 274 16.61 10.03 9.22
N LEU A 275 16.20 10.86 10.18
CA LEU A 275 15.60 12.17 9.95
C LEU A 275 16.62 13.17 9.38
N GLU A 276 17.82 13.23 9.95
CA GLU A 276 18.93 14.06 9.44
C GLU A 276 19.26 13.69 7.99
N PHE A 277 19.46 12.40 7.72
CA PHE A 277 19.72 11.91 6.36
C PHE A 277 18.60 12.29 5.37
N SER A 278 17.34 12.21 5.79
CA SER A 278 16.18 12.49 4.92
C SER A 278 16.02 13.99 4.64
N THR A 279 16.29 14.85 5.64
CA THR A 279 16.21 16.32 5.53
C THR A 279 17.34 16.93 4.70
N GLU A 280 18.57 16.45 4.83
CA GLU A 280 19.69 16.88 3.98
C GLU A 280 19.41 16.61 2.49
N LYS A 281 18.75 15.48 2.21
CA LYS A 281 18.42 15.06 0.84
C LYS A 281 17.20 15.81 0.27
N SER A 282 16.22 16.19 1.08
CA SER A 282 15.08 17.00 0.62
C SER A 282 15.53 18.41 0.24
N ILE A 283 16.42 19.04 1.03
CA ILE A 283 16.99 20.36 0.73
C ILE A 283 17.78 20.31 -0.60
N SER A 284 18.57 19.25 -0.81
CA SER A 284 19.35 19.07 -2.05
C SER A 284 18.47 18.98 -3.32
N LYS A 285 17.27 18.39 -3.21
CA LYS A 285 16.29 18.34 -4.31
C LYS A 285 15.63 19.70 -4.55
N GLU A 286 15.34 20.46 -3.51
CA GLU A 286 14.70 21.78 -3.61
C GLU A 286 15.61 22.80 -4.30
N VAL A 287 16.91 22.81 -3.95
CA VAL A 287 17.93 23.64 -4.63
C VAL A 287 18.06 23.26 -6.11
N SER A 288 18.02 21.96 -6.44
CA SER A 288 18.08 21.49 -7.83
C SER A 288 16.83 21.85 -8.65
N GLN A 289 15.66 21.90 -8.02
CA GLN A 289 14.40 22.29 -8.67
C GLN A 289 14.31 23.81 -8.89
N GLN A 290 14.81 24.64 -7.97
CA GLN A 290 14.84 26.10 -8.13
C GLN A 290 15.70 26.53 -9.33
N VAL A 291 16.83 25.85 -9.59
CA VAL A 291 17.68 26.14 -10.76
C VAL A 291 16.97 25.81 -12.09
N SER A 292 15.98 24.90 -12.07
CA SER A 292 15.20 24.54 -13.26
C SER A 292 14.01 25.48 -13.54
N SER A 293 13.54 26.22 -12.53
CA SER A 293 12.41 27.16 -12.66
C SER A 293 12.80 28.55 -13.14
N ASP A 294 14.11 28.89 -13.17
CA ASP A 294 14.62 30.18 -13.63
C ASP A 294 14.89 30.24 -15.16
N ILE A 295 14.53 29.20 -15.92
CA ILE A 295 14.52 29.25 -17.38
C ILE A 295 13.13 29.72 -17.84
N ASP A 296 13.06 30.98 -18.26
CA ASP A 296 11.86 31.66 -18.78
C ASP A 296 11.00 30.77 -19.70
N VAL A 297 9.75 30.55 -19.30
CA VAL A 297 8.75 29.81 -20.07
C VAL A 297 8.25 30.71 -21.20
N THR A 298 8.78 30.52 -22.41
CA THR A 298 8.16 31.06 -23.62
C THR A 298 6.93 30.22 -23.98
N MET A 299 5.80 30.91 -24.14
CA MET A 299 4.53 30.34 -24.60
C MET A 299 4.71 29.82 -26.03
N ALA A 300 4.78 28.51 -26.20
CA ALA A 300 4.67 27.84 -27.49
C ALA A 300 3.88 26.54 -27.36
N ASP A 301 3.04 26.31 -28.37
CA ASP A 301 1.88 25.44 -28.39
C ASP A 301 2.08 23.97 -27.97
N ALA A 302 0.94 23.43 -27.52
CA ALA A 302 0.66 22.02 -27.36
C ALA A 302 0.88 21.24 -28.68
N ASN A 303 2.03 20.62 -28.83
CA ASN A 303 2.22 19.34 -29.53
C ASN A 303 3.69 18.91 -29.46
N ALA A 304 4.02 18.02 -28.51
CA ALA A 304 5.11 17.07 -28.63
C ALA A 304 4.96 16.00 -27.55
N SER A 305 4.49 14.83 -27.99
CA SER A 305 4.68 13.55 -27.32
C SER A 305 6.18 13.32 -27.12
N ASN A 306 6.69 13.65 -25.93
CA ASN A 306 7.96 13.13 -25.45
C ASN A 306 7.66 12.22 -24.26
N ALA A 307 7.76 10.92 -24.51
CA ALA A 307 7.82 9.89 -23.50
C ALA A 307 9.03 10.12 -22.59
N ARG A 308 8.87 10.94 -21.55
CA ARG A 308 9.80 10.96 -20.43
C ARG A 308 9.46 9.79 -19.52
N ASN A 309 10.03 8.64 -19.82
CA ASN A 309 10.36 7.62 -18.83
C ASN A 309 11.42 8.22 -17.87
N SER A 310 11.05 9.22 -17.08
CA SER A 310 11.89 9.70 -15.98
C SER A 310 11.59 8.86 -14.75
N THR A 311 12.08 7.62 -14.74
CA THR A 311 12.70 7.11 -13.51
C THR A 311 13.75 8.14 -13.09
N PRO A 312 13.85 8.57 -11.83
CA PRO A 312 14.96 9.40 -11.40
C PRO A 312 16.25 8.58 -11.47
N THR A 313 16.89 8.58 -12.64
CA THR A 313 18.26 8.10 -12.81
C THR A 313 19.18 9.19 -12.30
N GLY A 314 19.37 9.18 -10.98
CA GLY A 314 20.28 10.07 -10.27
C GLY A 314 20.11 9.89 -8.76
N THR A 315 21.13 9.31 -8.12
CA THR A 315 21.35 9.20 -6.66
C THR A 315 20.68 8.03 -5.90
N ASN A 316 21.46 6.96 -5.79
CA ASN A 316 21.38 5.81 -4.86
C ASN A 316 20.15 4.87 -4.96
N PRO A 317 20.32 3.59 -5.40
CA PRO A 317 19.24 2.64 -5.68
C PRO A 317 18.56 2.01 -4.45
N ALA A 318 18.79 2.51 -3.23
CA ALA A 318 18.26 1.95 -1.98
C ALA A 318 16.95 2.61 -1.48
N TYR A 319 16.52 3.73 -2.08
CA TYR A 319 15.39 4.53 -1.56
C TYR A 319 13.99 4.05 -1.99
N TYR A 320 13.88 3.35 -3.13
CA TYR A 320 12.59 2.95 -3.72
C TYR A 320 12.46 1.44 -3.93
N ARG A 321 13.25 0.61 -3.22
CA ARG A 321 13.33 -0.82 -3.54
C ARG A 321 12.01 -1.59 -3.34
N ASN A 322 11.07 -1.06 -2.55
CA ASN A 322 9.88 -1.82 -2.12
C ASN A 322 8.54 -1.36 -2.73
N THR A 323 8.50 -0.22 -3.43
CA THR A 323 7.26 0.35 -4.00
C THR A 323 7.50 0.94 -5.40
N THR A 324 6.63 0.59 -6.34
CA THR A 324 6.62 1.17 -7.70
C THR A 324 5.51 2.20 -7.85
N PHE A 325 5.81 3.33 -8.49
CA PHE A 325 4.88 4.44 -8.69
C PHE A 325 4.43 4.53 -10.15
N VAL A 326 3.13 4.72 -10.34
CA VAL A 326 2.49 5.01 -11.64
C VAL A 326 1.66 6.26 -11.42
N GLU A 327 2.26 7.43 -11.66
CA GLU A 327 1.67 8.71 -11.28
C GLU A 327 1.51 9.67 -12.46
N GLY A 328 0.39 10.39 -12.48
CA GLY A 328 0.23 11.59 -13.31
C GLY A 328 -0.02 11.31 -14.79
N PHE A 329 -0.39 10.08 -15.14
CA PHE A 329 -0.73 9.72 -16.52
C PHE A 329 -2.06 10.33 -16.92
N SER A 330 -2.11 10.96 -18.09
CA SER A 330 -3.32 11.59 -18.62
C SER A 330 -3.48 11.28 -20.10
N LYS A 331 -4.67 10.79 -20.49
CA LYS A 331 -5.00 10.47 -21.89
C LYS A 331 -4.03 9.49 -22.53
N THR A 332 -3.46 8.59 -21.73
CA THR A 332 -2.52 7.56 -22.18
C THR A 332 -2.87 6.21 -21.57
N SER A 333 -2.26 5.16 -22.08
CA SER A 333 -2.40 3.83 -21.51
C SER A 333 -1.04 3.27 -21.12
N VAL A 334 -0.97 2.65 -19.95
CA VAL A 334 0.28 2.22 -19.31
C VAL A 334 0.18 0.76 -18.95
N VAL A 335 1.21 -0.01 -19.27
CA VAL A 335 1.33 -1.41 -18.88
C VAL A 335 2.59 -1.59 -18.03
N LYS A 336 2.47 -2.32 -16.93
CA LYS A 336 3.55 -2.73 -16.05
C LYS A 336 3.48 -4.23 -15.81
N HIS A 337 4.51 -4.95 -16.22
CA HIS A 337 4.68 -6.37 -15.95
C HIS A 337 5.41 -6.60 -14.62
N ALA A 338 5.46 -7.86 -14.18
CA ALA A 338 6.22 -8.26 -13.00
C ALA A 338 7.70 -7.83 -13.07
N SER A 339 8.31 -7.78 -14.25
CA SER A 339 9.67 -7.28 -14.48
C SER A 339 9.84 -5.77 -14.24
N ASP A 340 8.77 -5.01 -14.42
CA ASP A 340 8.80 -3.54 -14.35
C ASP A 340 8.54 -3.02 -12.93
N VAL A 341 8.03 -3.89 -12.06
CA VAL A 341 7.69 -3.56 -10.68
C VAL A 341 8.86 -3.90 -9.77
N LYS A 342 9.39 -2.85 -9.13
CA LYS A 342 10.39 -2.96 -8.06
C LYS A 342 9.66 -3.15 -6.73
N GLY A 343 10.01 -4.22 -6.02
CA GLY A 343 9.47 -4.51 -4.69
C GLY A 343 8.16 -5.28 -4.70
N HIS A 344 7.38 -5.11 -3.63
CA HIS A 344 6.16 -5.88 -3.38
C HIS A 344 4.90 -5.01 -3.34
N SER A 345 5.00 -3.73 -3.68
CA SER A 345 3.88 -2.79 -3.63
C SER A 345 3.84 -1.85 -4.84
N VAL A 346 2.65 -1.38 -5.18
CA VAL A 346 2.43 -0.40 -6.26
C VAL A 346 1.52 0.72 -5.79
N LYS A 347 1.82 1.96 -6.19
CA LYS A 347 0.95 3.13 -6.00
C LYS A 347 0.59 3.74 -7.35
N VAL A 348 -0.70 3.76 -7.69
CA VAL A 348 -1.26 4.42 -8.87
C VAL A 348 -1.88 5.73 -8.42
N LEU A 349 -1.29 6.86 -8.78
CA LEU A 349 -1.62 8.17 -8.20
C LEU A 349 -2.02 9.16 -9.29
N ASN A 350 -3.10 9.93 -9.09
CA ASN A 350 -3.42 11.11 -9.90
C ASN A 350 -3.44 10.82 -11.41
N CYS A 351 -4.00 9.68 -11.82
CA CYS A 351 -4.11 9.31 -13.23
C CYS A 351 -5.52 9.59 -13.75
N HIS A 352 -5.59 10.20 -14.93
CA HIS A 352 -6.83 10.75 -15.47
C HIS A 352 -7.06 10.31 -16.91
N GLU A 353 -8.29 10.00 -17.29
CA GLU A 353 -8.62 9.70 -18.68
C GLU A 353 -7.74 8.60 -19.32
N SER A 354 -7.33 7.62 -18.51
CA SER A 354 -6.24 6.68 -18.86
C SER A 354 -6.63 5.23 -18.58
N VAL A 355 -5.94 4.28 -19.21
CA VAL A 355 -6.08 2.84 -18.92
C VAL A 355 -4.76 2.30 -18.40
N ILE A 356 -4.77 1.75 -17.19
CA ILE A 356 -3.57 1.37 -16.45
C ILE A 356 -3.63 -0.12 -16.17
N TYR A 357 -2.62 -0.85 -16.62
CA TYR A 357 -2.50 -2.29 -16.45
C TYR A 357 -1.28 -2.59 -15.58
N ILE A 358 -1.51 -3.10 -14.37
CA ILE A 358 -0.46 -3.59 -13.48
C ILE A 358 -0.57 -5.11 -13.41
N LEU A 359 0.11 -5.82 -14.31
CA LEU A 359 0.03 -7.26 -14.50
C LEU A 359 1.16 -7.97 -13.75
N ALA A 360 1.16 -7.86 -12.41
CA ALA A 360 2.21 -8.39 -11.54
C ALA A 360 1.62 -9.00 -10.25
N PRO A 361 2.30 -10.00 -9.63
CA PRO A 361 1.97 -10.49 -8.31
C PRO A 361 2.58 -9.56 -7.24
N LEU A 362 1.75 -8.90 -6.45
CA LEU A 362 2.19 -7.92 -5.43
C LEU A 362 1.58 -8.25 -4.06
N LYS A 363 2.13 -7.69 -2.98
CA LYS A 363 1.52 -7.76 -1.65
C LYS A 363 0.48 -6.65 -1.46
N TYR A 364 0.81 -5.43 -1.85
CA TYR A 364 -0.05 -4.25 -1.65
C TYR A 364 -0.23 -3.44 -2.92
N ALA A 365 -1.39 -2.82 -3.06
CA ALA A 365 -1.64 -1.84 -4.12
C ALA A 365 -2.48 -0.68 -3.59
N THR A 366 -2.12 0.54 -3.96
CA THR A 366 -2.89 1.75 -3.63
C THR A 366 -3.26 2.49 -4.91
N VAL A 367 -4.53 2.85 -5.07
CA VAL A 367 -5.03 3.70 -6.14
C VAL A 367 -5.60 4.96 -5.52
N TYR A 368 -5.04 6.11 -5.84
CA TYR A 368 -5.40 7.38 -5.20
C TYR A 368 -5.64 8.47 -6.23
N GLY A 369 -6.70 9.26 -6.06
CA GLY A 369 -6.90 10.50 -6.83
C GLY A 369 -7.10 10.31 -8.34
N CYS A 370 -7.49 9.11 -8.79
CA CYS A 370 -7.67 8.82 -10.21
C CYS A 370 -9.07 9.23 -10.69
N SER A 371 -9.21 9.68 -11.94
CA SER A 371 -10.52 10.06 -12.51
C SER A 371 -10.72 9.63 -13.95
N ASP A 372 -11.94 9.23 -14.32
CA ASP A 372 -12.28 8.80 -15.68
C ASP A 372 -11.32 7.73 -16.22
N ALA A 373 -10.86 6.81 -15.37
CA ALA A 373 -9.80 5.87 -15.67
C ALA A 373 -10.27 4.42 -15.54
N THR A 374 -9.56 3.50 -16.18
CA THR A 374 -9.71 2.06 -15.92
C THR A 374 -8.39 1.54 -15.38
N VAL A 375 -8.41 0.95 -14.19
CA VAL A 375 -7.23 0.42 -13.52
C VAL A 375 -7.39 -1.08 -13.34
N VAL A 376 -6.53 -1.84 -14.01
CA VAL A 376 -6.45 -3.29 -13.93
C VAL A 376 -5.27 -3.65 -13.03
N LEU A 377 -5.57 -4.28 -11.90
CA LEU A 377 -4.58 -4.79 -10.97
C LEU A 377 -4.50 -6.31 -11.09
N GLY A 378 -3.27 -6.83 -11.12
CA GLY A 378 -2.96 -8.25 -11.07
C GLY A 378 -3.29 -8.87 -9.71
N ALA A 379 -2.62 -9.96 -9.37
CA ALA A 379 -2.88 -10.65 -8.11
C ALA A 379 -2.24 -9.92 -6.93
N ILE A 380 -3.05 -9.54 -5.93
CA ILE A 380 -2.61 -8.80 -4.73
C ILE A 380 -2.80 -9.64 -3.46
N GLY A 381 -1.71 -10.08 -2.84
CA GLY A 381 -1.72 -11.04 -1.73
C GLY A 381 -2.18 -10.51 -0.38
N LYS A 382 -2.19 -9.19 -0.15
CA LYS A 382 -2.62 -8.60 1.13
C LYS A 382 -3.78 -7.64 0.91
N VAL A 383 -3.50 -6.36 0.60
CA VAL A 383 -4.52 -5.30 0.60
C VAL A 383 -4.44 -4.46 -0.66
N VAL A 384 -5.59 -4.25 -1.29
CA VAL A 384 -5.82 -3.17 -2.26
C VAL A 384 -6.52 -2.02 -1.55
N LYS A 385 -6.05 -0.80 -1.74
CA LYS A 385 -6.64 0.40 -1.16
C LYS A 385 -6.99 1.39 -2.26
N VAL A 386 -8.24 1.84 -2.33
CA VAL A 386 -8.73 2.79 -3.33
C VAL A 386 -9.30 3.99 -2.62
N GLU A 387 -8.71 5.17 -2.85
CA GLU A 387 -9.05 6.41 -2.16
C GLU A 387 -9.27 7.57 -3.14
N HIS A 388 -10.25 8.43 -2.88
CA HIS A 388 -10.50 9.67 -3.63
C HIS A 388 -10.57 9.51 -5.16
N CYS A 389 -11.20 8.42 -5.64
CA CYS A 389 -11.34 8.14 -7.08
C CYS A 389 -12.75 8.50 -7.58
N GLU A 390 -12.85 8.98 -8.83
CA GLU A 390 -14.12 9.41 -9.43
C GLU A 390 -14.31 8.85 -10.84
N ARG A 391 -15.46 8.20 -11.10
CA ARG A 391 -15.76 7.55 -12.40
C ARG A 391 -14.62 6.63 -12.86
N VAL A 392 -14.12 5.81 -11.94
CA VAL A 392 -13.04 4.85 -12.20
C VAL A 392 -13.60 3.43 -12.22
N HIS A 393 -13.15 2.64 -13.20
CA HIS A 393 -13.35 1.19 -13.21
C HIS A 393 -12.13 0.51 -12.61
N ILE A 394 -12.30 -0.17 -11.47
CA ILE A 394 -11.24 -0.94 -10.81
C ILE A 394 -11.49 -2.42 -11.06
N ILE A 395 -10.51 -3.11 -11.63
CA ILE A 395 -10.54 -4.56 -11.83
C ILE A 395 -9.40 -5.14 -10.98
N ALA A 396 -9.73 -5.86 -9.91
CA ALA A 396 -8.72 -6.31 -8.94
C ALA A 396 -9.02 -7.71 -8.39
N ALA A 397 -7.97 -8.53 -8.30
CA ALA A 397 -7.98 -9.82 -7.62
C ALA A 397 -7.07 -9.75 -6.38
N ALA A 398 -7.64 -9.86 -5.18
CA ALA A 398 -6.92 -9.59 -3.94
C ALA A 398 -7.41 -10.38 -2.73
N LYS A 399 -6.60 -10.54 -1.68
CA LYS A 399 -7.14 -11.09 -0.40
C LYS A 399 -8.17 -10.13 0.23
N ARG A 400 -7.89 -8.82 0.21
CA ARG A 400 -8.72 -7.75 0.80
C ARG A 400 -8.73 -6.50 -0.09
N ILE A 401 -9.82 -5.74 -0.01
CA ILE A 401 -9.90 -4.40 -0.58
C ILE A 401 -10.54 -3.42 0.42
N CYS A 402 -9.99 -2.22 0.52
CA CYS A 402 -10.55 -1.09 1.23
C CYS A 402 -10.85 0.04 0.24
N ILE A 403 -12.08 0.54 0.25
CA ILE A 403 -12.60 1.58 -0.64
C ILE A 403 -13.01 2.75 0.23
N ALA A 404 -12.44 3.92 -0.02
CA ALA A 404 -12.81 5.14 0.67
C ALA A 404 -12.94 6.35 -0.24
N ASN A 405 -13.88 7.23 0.09
CA ASN A 405 -14.08 8.52 -0.57
C ASN A 405 -14.19 8.45 -2.10
N CYS A 406 -14.84 7.41 -2.62
CA CYS A 406 -14.96 7.16 -4.05
C CYS A 406 -16.36 7.56 -4.59
N ARG A 407 -16.43 8.05 -5.82
CA ARG A 407 -17.69 8.52 -6.44
C ARG A 407 -17.90 7.93 -7.83
N GLU A 408 -19.07 7.36 -8.06
CA GLU A 408 -19.49 6.81 -9.36
C GLU A 408 -18.48 5.78 -9.91
N CYS A 409 -17.82 5.03 -9.03
CA CYS A 409 -16.84 3.99 -9.39
C CYS A 409 -17.48 2.61 -9.49
N ILE A 410 -16.95 1.77 -10.38
CA ILE A 410 -17.34 0.37 -10.54
C ILE A 410 -16.16 -0.53 -10.18
N PHE A 411 -16.39 -1.48 -9.29
CA PHE A 411 -15.39 -2.41 -8.79
C PHE A 411 -15.70 -3.84 -9.24
N TYR A 412 -14.84 -4.40 -10.09
CA TYR A 412 -14.89 -5.80 -10.51
C TYR A 412 -13.90 -6.61 -9.67
N LEU A 413 -14.43 -7.39 -8.74
CA LEU A 413 -13.66 -7.92 -7.61
C LEU A 413 -13.59 -9.44 -7.59
N GLY A 414 -12.38 -9.94 -7.39
CA GLY A 414 -12.10 -11.32 -6.97
C GLY A 414 -11.44 -11.27 -5.60
N VAL A 415 -12.24 -11.30 -4.52
CA VAL A 415 -11.74 -11.06 -3.16
C VAL A 415 -12.09 -12.15 -2.17
N ASN A 416 -11.11 -12.61 -1.38
CA ASN A 416 -11.35 -13.67 -0.38
C ASN A 416 -12.10 -13.17 0.87
N HIS A 417 -11.94 -11.88 1.19
CA HIS A 417 -12.62 -11.22 2.30
C HIS A 417 -13.62 -10.17 1.80
N GLN A 418 -14.59 -9.85 2.64
CA GLN A 418 -15.57 -8.79 2.39
C GLN A 418 -14.89 -7.45 2.04
N PRO A 419 -15.32 -6.76 0.96
CA PRO A 419 -14.88 -5.41 0.66
C PRO A 419 -15.18 -4.46 1.81
N LEU A 420 -14.19 -3.70 2.28
CA LEU A 420 -14.38 -2.68 3.30
C LEU A 420 -14.72 -1.34 2.64
N ILE A 421 -15.85 -0.74 3.02
CA ILE A 421 -16.30 0.57 2.53
C ILE A 421 -16.25 1.58 3.69
N VAL A 422 -15.52 2.67 3.49
CA VAL A 422 -15.19 3.68 4.53
C VAL A 422 -15.39 5.10 3.98
N GLY A 423 -15.85 6.04 4.81
CA GLY A 423 -15.91 7.46 4.43
C GLY A 423 -17.03 7.79 3.44
N ASP A 424 -16.88 8.92 2.73
CA ASP A 424 -17.92 9.50 1.88
C ASP A 424 -17.91 8.90 0.47
N ASN A 425 -18.63 7.79 0.31
CA ASN A 425 -18.78 7.12 -0.97
C ASN A 425 -20.14 7.43 -1.59
N HIS A 426 -20.17 7.59 -2.92
CA HIS A 426 -21.40 7.88 -3.64
C HIS A 426 -21.56 7.03 -4.89
N LYS A 427 -22.73 6.41 -5.07
CA LYS A 427 -23.08 5.60 -6.25
C LYS A 427 -22.01 4.55 -6.62
N LEU A 428 -21.49 3.84 -5.62
CA LEU A 428 -20.56 2.75 -5.88
C LEU A 428 -21.28 1.52 -6.41
N GLN A 429 -20.63 0.84 -7.35
CA GLN A 429 -21.09 -0.45 -7.87
C GLN A 429 -20.03 -1.53 -7.67
N VAL A 430 -20.46 -2.72 -7.24
CA VAL A 430 -19.61 -3.92 -7.14
C VAL A 430 -20.11 -5.00 -8.09
N ALA A 431 -19.18 -5.74 -8.67
CA ALA A 431 -19.42 -6.82 -9.61
C ALA A 431 -18.40 -7.95 -9.42
N PRO A 432 -18.70 -9.18 -9.86
CA PRO A 432 -17.71 -10.24 -9.92
C PRO A 432 -16.51 -9.85 -10.79
N PHE A 433 -15.35 -10.42 -10.50
CA PHE A 433 -14.16 -10.28 -11.35
C PHE A 433 -14.46 -10.69 -12.80
N ASN A 434 -14.16 -9.82 -13.75
CA ASN A 434 -14.63 -9.93 -15.14
C ASN A 434 -13.50 -10.02 -16.17
N SER A 435 -12.27 -10.33 -15.76
CA SER A 435 -11.09 -10.26 -16.62
C SER A 435 -10.16 -11.45 -16.40
N TYR A 436 -9.15 -11.61 -17.26
CA TYR A 436 -8.01 -12.49 -17.03
C TYR A 436 -6.85 -12.11 -17.95
N TYR A 437 -5.63 -12.52 -17.57
CA TYR A 437 -4.45 -12.48 -18.42
C TYR A 437 -3.67 -13.79 -18.25
N PRO A 438 -2.81 -14.18 -19.21
CA PRO A 438 -2.19 -15.51 -19.23
C PRO A 438 -1.53 -15.96 -17.91
N GLN A 439 -0.82 -15.06 -17.24
CA GLN A 439 -0.07 -15.36 -16.00
C GLN A 439 -0.92 -15.23 -14.72
N LEU A 440 -2.22 -14.91 -14.80
CA LEU A 440 -3.03 -14.59 -13.62
C LEU A 440 -3.12 -15.78 -12.65
N GLY A 441 -3.34 -17.00 -13.13
CA GLY A 441 -3.41 -18.19 -12.27
C GLY A 441 -2.15 -18.42 -11.44
N GLU A 442 -0.97 -18.32 -12.05
CA GLU A 442 0.33 -18.41 -11.35
C GLU A 442 0.50 -17.28 -10.35
N HIS A 443 0.14 -16.05 -10.74
CA HIS A 443 0.23 -14.88 -9.87
C HIS A 443 -0.68 -15.03 -8.64
N LEU A 444 -1.90 -15.56 -8.78
CA LEU A 444 -2.83 -15.82 -7.68
C LEU A 444 -2.28 -16.85 -6.70
N ALA A 445 -1.76 -17.97 -7.22
CA ALA A 445 -1.14 -19.01 -6.40
C ALA A 445 0.07 -18.47 -5.62
N LYS A 446 0.93 -17.69 -6.28
CA LYS A 446 2.13 -17.09 -5.67
C LYS A 446 1.82 -16.16 -4.50
N VAL A 447 0.69 -15.45 -4.55
CA VAL A 447 0.31 -14.48 -3.51
C VAL A 447 -0.74 -15.04 -2.53
N GLY A 448 -1.15 -16.30 -2.71
CA GLY A 448 -2.09 -17.00 -1.83
C GLY A 448 -3.54 -16.54 -1.94
N VAL A 449 -3.96 -15.97 -3.08
CA VAL A 449 -5.38 -15.62 -3.31
C VAL A 449 -6.11 -16.84 -3.85
N ASP A 450 -7.09 -17.34 -3.10
CA ASP A 450 -7.88 -18.50 -3.50
C ASP A 450 -8.99 -18.10 -4.47
N PRO A 451 -8.97 -18.54 -5.75
CA PRO A 451 -10.02 -18.20 -6.70
C PRO A 451 -11.39 -18.84 -6.39
N ALA A 452 -11.45 -19.89 -5.56
CA ALA A 452 -12.70 -20.54 -5.18
C ALA A 452 -13.54 -19.69 -4.21
N ILE A 453 -12.90 -18.80 -3.45
CA ILE A 453 -13.56 -17.94 -2.47
C ILE A 453 -13.67 -16.52 -3.04
N ASN A 454 -14.88 -16.07 -3.36
CA ASN A 454 -15.13 -14.71 -3.82
C ASN A 454 -16.30 -14.04 -3.06
N LYS A 455 -15.99 -13.11 -2.16
CA LYS A 455 -16.93 -12.39 -1.29
C LYS A 455 -17.25 -10.95 -1.76
N TRP A 456 -17.10 -10.71 -3.06
CA TRP A 456 -17.32 -9.39 -3.68
C TRP A 456 -18.70 -8.76 -3.40
N ASP A 457 -19.73 -9.58 -3.15
CA ASP A 457 -21.13 -9.16 -3.00
C ASP A 457 -21.57 -8.91 -1.55
N GLN A 458 -20.62 -8.99 -0.60
CA GLN A 458 -20.82 -8.82 0.84
C GLN A 458 -19.98 -7.65 1.35
N PRO A 459 -20.24 -6.39 0.94
CA PRO A 459 -19.49 -5.25 1.44
C PRO A 459 -19.77 -4.99 2.93
N PHE A 460 -18.71 -4.73 3.68
CA PHE A 460 -18.78 -4.30 5.07
C PHE A 460 -18.58 -2.80 5.17
N VAL A 461 -19.60 -2.08 5.66
CA VAL A 461 -19.61 -0.62 5.68
C VAL A 461 -19.29 -0.12 7.08
N LEU A 462 -18.23 0.70 7.21
CA LEU A 462 -17.95 1.46 8.42
C LEU A 462 -18.52 2.88 8.24
N GLY A 463 -19.70 3.10 8.83
CA GLY A 463 -20.55 4.28 8.59
C GLY A 463 -20.10 5.60 9.25
N VAL A 464 -18.81 5.80 9.52
CA VAL A 464 -18.30 7.01 10.17
C VAL A 464 -17.36 7.75 9.21
N VAL A 465 -17.40 9.08 9.25
CA VAL A 465 -16.34 9.95 8.69
C VAL A 465 -14.99 9.40 9.11
N ASP A 466 -14.12 9.09 8.17
CA ASP A 466 -12.80 8.55 8.47
C ASP A 466 -12.01 9.60 9.28
N PRO A 467 -11.72 9.38 10.57
CA PRO A 467 -10.97 10.32 11.40
C PRO A 467 -9.50 10.45 10.97
N HIS A 468 -9.04 9.58 10.08
CA HIS A 468 -7.73 9.64 9.43
C HIS A 468 -7.77 10.32 8.06
N ASP A 469 -8.94 10.77 7.59
CA ASP A 469 -9.03 11.56 6.37
C ASP A 469 -8.52 12.98 6.63
N SER A 470 -7.52 13.35 5.84
CA SER A 470 -6.90 14.68 5.88
C SER A 470 -7.79 15.76 5.23
N LEU A 471 -8.84 15.37 4.50
CA LEU A 471 -9.69 16.29 3.76
C LEU A 471 -11.02 16.56 4.52
N SER A 472 -11.15 17.76 5.09
CA SER A 472 -12.33 18.18 5.86
C SER A 472 -13.62 18.23 5.01
N HIS A 473 -14.68 17.49 5.34
CA HIS A 473 -15.89 17.48 4.50
C HIS A 473 -16.47 18.90 4.25
N PRO A 474 -16.90 19.21 3.01
CA PRO A 474 -17.30 20.56 2.60
C PRO A 474 -18.62 21.05 3.21
N ALA A 475 -19.32 20.20 3.93
CA ALA A 475 -20.54 20.57 4.63
C ALA A 475 -20.46 19.99 6.05
N GLY A 476 -20.62 20.84 7.06
CA GLY A 476 -20.79 20.45 8.46
C GLY A 476 -22.08 19.67 8.73
N VAL A 477 -22.46 18.75 7.83
CA VAL A 477 -23.45 17.71 8.07
C VAL A 477 -22.74 16.56 8.76
N SER A 478 -22.86 16.59 10.08
CA SER A 478 -22.78 15.41 10.92
C SER A 478 -23.68 14.29 10.35
N ASP A 479 -23.17 13.07 10.33
CA ASP A 479 -23.95 11.84 10.39
C ASP A 479 -24.75 11.42 9.13
N VAL A 480 -24.17 11.50 7.92
CA VAL A 480 -24.69 10.68 6.81
C VAL A 480 -23.94 9.35 6.81
N GLN A 481 -24.66 8.29 7.21
CA GLN A 481 -24.20 6.91 7.17
C GLN A 481 -23.64 6.59 5.79
N ALA A 482 -22.39 6.09 5.73
CA ALA A 482 -21.74 5.75 4.46
C ALA A 482 -22.65 4.85 3.60
N GLU A 483 -22.90 5.25 2.34
CA GLU A 483 -23.69 4.44 1.41
C GLU A 483 -22.94 3.12 1.12
N SER A 484 -23.66 2.00 1.22
CA SER A 484 -23.12 0.71 0.77
C SER A 484 -23.05 0.66 -0.76
N ALA A 485 -22.14 -0.15 -1.30
CA ALA A 485 -22.06 -0.37 -2.74
C ALA A 485 -23.24 -1.20 -3.24
N THR A 486 -23.80 -0.80 -4.37
CA THR A 486 -24.87 -1.53 -5.06
C THR A 486 -24.27 -2.58 -6.00
N ARG A 487 -25.01 -3.65 -6.30
CA ARG A 487 -24.54 -4.66 -7.26
C ARG A 487 -24.74 -4.15 -8.68
N LEU A 488 -23.75 -4.35 -9.55
CA LEU A 488 -23.88 -4.04 -10.97
C LEU A 488 -24.96 -4.92 -11.59
N ASP A 489 -25.84 -4.33 -12.39
CA ASP A 489 -26.85 -5.07 -13.15
C ASP A 489 -26.19 -6.14 -14.05
N PRO A 490 -26.60 -7.41 -13.98
CA PRO A 490 -26.12 -8.46 -14.89
C PRO A 490 -26.18 -8.08 -16.37
N ASP A 491 -27.18 -7.31 -16.79
CA ASP A 491 -27.33 -6.87 -18.17
C ASP A 491 -26.32 -5.78 -18.57
N LEU A 492 -25.66 -5.13 -17.62
CA LEU A 492 -24.53 -4.23 -17.87
C LEU A 492 -23.17 -4.93 -17.75
N PHE A 493 -23.13 -6.14 -17.18
CA PHE A 493 -21.89 -6.89 -17.01
C PHE A 493 -21.30 -7.36 -18.34
N THR A 494 -20.02 -7.05 -18.58
CA THR A 494 -19.25 -7.53 -19.73
C THR A 494 -17.84 -7.92 -19.30
N ASN A 495 -17.29 -8.97 -19.92
CA ASN A 495 -15.90 -9.35 -19.68
C ASN A 495 -14.97 -8.26 -20.22
N PHE A 496 -14.02 -7.84 -19.40
CA PHE A 496 -12.99 -6.91 -19.80
C PHE A 496 -11.83 -7.69 -20.42
N MET A 497 -11.48 -7.36 -21.67
CA MET A 497 -10.39 -8.05 -22.36
C MET A 497 -9.07 -7.33 -22.14
N ILE A 498 -8.10 -8.04 -21.56
CA ILE A 498 -6.71 -7.60 -21.52
C ILE A 498 -6.04 -8.06 -22.82
N PRO A 499 -5.48 -7.15 -23.63
CA PRO A 499 -4.82 -7.50 -24.88
C PRO A 499 -3.73 -8.58 -24.71
N SER A 500 -3.79 -9.62 -25.56
CA SER A 500 -2.95 -10.81 -25.43
C SER A 500 -1.46 -10.60 -25.76
N TRP A 501 -1.14 -9.55 -26.50
CA TRP A 501 0.23 -9.16 -26.86
C TRP A 501 1.00 -8.52 -25.68
N PHE A 502 0.35 -8.33 -24.54
CA PHE A 502 1.04 -8.06 -23.27
C PHE A 502 1.69 -9.33 -22.68
N GLY A 503 1.35 -10.53 -23.15
CA GLY A 503 1.89 -11.77 -22.60
C GLY A 503 3.25 -12.16 -23.15
N THR A 504 4.14 -12.65 -22.28
CA THR A 504 5.26 -13.51 -22.67
C THR A 504 4.74 -14.93 -22.94
N GLU A 505 5.37 -15.71 -23.82
CA GLU A 505 4.94 -17.10 -24.08
C GLU A 505 5.05 -17.96 -22.80
N VAL A 506 3.94 -18.57 -22.37
CA VAL A 506 3.85 -19.43 -21.17
C VAL A 506 3.32 -20.83 -21.57
N GLN A 507 3.80 -21.88 -20.89
CA GLN A 507 3.42 -23.28 -21.15
C GLN A 507 1.95 -23.60 -20.82
N GLU A 508 1.36 -22.97 -19.78
CA GLU A 508 -0.06 -23.11 -19.40
C GLU A 508 -0.72 -21.76 -19.12
N PRO A 509 -1.19 -21.04 -20.15
CA PRO A 509 -1.82 -19.74 -19.97
C PRO A 509 -3.22 -19.90 -19.37
N THR A 510 -3.57 -19.01 -18.44
CA THR A 510 -4.94 -18.83 -17.94
C THR A 510 -5.86 -18.47 -19.12
N ARG A 511 -6.87 -19.31 -19.40
CA ARG A 511 -7.74 -19.18 -20.59
C ARG A 511 -9.10 -18.56 -20.31
N CYS A 512 -9.47 -18.42 -19.04
CA CYS A 512 -10.74 -17.86 -18.59
C CYS A 512 -10.55 -17.16 -17.23
N SER A 513 -11.56 -16.40 -16.80
CA SER A 513 -11.59 -15.83 -15.45
C SER A 513 -11.45 -16.97 -14.42
N PRO A 514 -10.48 -16.89 -13.49
CA PRO A 514 -10.27 -17.95 -12.50
C PRO A 514 -11.37 -17.96 -11.43
N PHE A 515 -12.07 -16.84 -11.24
CA PHE A 515 -13.15 -16.73 -10.26
C PHE A 515 -14.46 -17.24 -10.84
N PRO A 516 -15.21 -18.10 -10.11
CA PRO A 516 -16.49 -18.59 -10.58
C PRO A 516 -17.50 -17.44 -10.66
N LEU A 517 -18.20 -17.37 -11.79
CA LEU A 517 -19.22 -16.36 -12.03
C LEU A 517 -20.56 -16.81 -11.43
N PRO A 518 -21.28 -15.96 -10.67
CA PRO A 518 -22.61 -16.32 -10.17
C PRO A 518 -23.60 -16.58 -11.31
N GLU A 519 -24.57 -17.46 -11.06
CA GLU A 519 -25.51 -17.96 -12.06
C GLU A 519 -26.27 -16.84 -12.80
N ILE A 520 -26.68 -15.79 -12.08
CA ILE A 520 -27.38 -14.63 -12.66
C ILE A 520 -26.55 -13.89 -13.73
N TYR A 521 -25.25 -13.73 -13.49
CA TYR A 521 -24.34 -13.08 -14.43
C TYR A 521 -23.98 -14.03 -15.58
N CYS A 522 -23.83 -15.33 -15.29
CA CYS A 522 -23.60 -16.36 -16.29
C CYS A 522 -24.77 -16.43 -17.29
N ALA A 523 -26.01 -16.49 -16.80
CA ALA A 523 -27.21 -16.51 -17.63
C ALA A 523 -27.34 -15.27 -18.51
N SER A 524 -27.08 -14.07 -17.96
CA SER A 524 -27.09 -12.83 -18.76
C SER A 524 -25.98 -12.84 -19.83
N GLN A 525 -24.76 -13.31 -19.51
CA GLN A 525 -23.71 -13.47 -20.51
C GLN A 525 -24.08 -14.46 -21.62
N SER A 526 -24.61 -15.63 -21.27
CA SER A 526 -25.04 -16.63 -22.25
C SER A 526 -26.14 -16.09 -23.16
N LYS A 527 -27.10 -15.34 -22.63
CA LYS A 527 -28.14 -14.66 -23.41
C LYS A 527 -27.55 -13.65 -24.39
N LYS A 528 -26.58 -12.84 -23.95
CA LYS A 528 -25.87 -11.87 -24.82
C LYS A 528 -25.07 -12.58 -25.92
N LEU A 529 -24.37 -13.67 -25.59
CA LEU A 529 -23.62 -14.46 -26.56
C LEU A 529 -24.54 -15.11 -27.60
N ALA A 530 -25.66 -15.69 -27.17
CA ALA A 530 -26.67 -16.25 -28.08
C ALA A 530 -27.24 -15.17 -29.03
N ALA A 531 -27.62 -14.01 -28.50
CA ALA A 531 -28.10 -12.89 -29.31
C ALA A 531 -27.04 -12.41 -30.32
N LEU A 532 -25.77 -12.36 -29.92
CA LEU A 532 -24.66 -11.99 -30.79
C LEU A 532 -24.45 -13.05 -31.90
N GLU A 533 -24.53 -14.33 -31.58
CA GLU A 533 -24.47 -15.41 -32.55
C GLU A 533 -25.63 -15.36 -33.56
N ASP A 534 -26.84 -15.07 -33.10
CA ASP A 534 -28.00 -14.89 -33.96
C ASP A 534 -27.85 -13.68 -34.88
N ILE A 535 -27.31 -12.55 -34.38
CA ILE A 535 -26.97 -11.39 -35.21
C ILE A 535 -25.92 -11.77 -36.26
N ARG A 536 -24.85 -12.47 -35.86
CA ARG A 536 -23.79 -12.93 -36.79
C ARG A 536 -24.35 -13.89 -37.84
N ARG A 537 -25.24 -14.80 -37.46
CA ARG A 537 -25.93 -15.72 -38.38
C ARG A 537 -26.76 -14.94 -39.39
N THR A 538 -27.58 -14.01 -38.91
CA THR A 538 -28.40 -13.12 -39.74
C THR A 538 -27.55 -12.34 -40.75
N ILE A 539 -26.41 -11.77 -40.31
CA ILE A 539 -25.49 -11.05 -41.21
C ILE A 539 -24.88 -11.96 -42.28
N ARG A 540 -24.56 -13.22 -41.96
CA ARG A 540 -24.03 -14.18 -42.94
C ARG A 540 -25.08 -14.68 -43.93
N GLU A 541 -26.32 -14.85 -43.47
CA GLU A 541 -27.43 -15.36 -44.28
C GLU A 541 -28.06 -14.27 -45.18
N LEU A 542 -27.79 -12.99 -44.88
CA LEU A 542 -28.19 -11.87 -45.73
C LEU A 542 -27.58 -11.99 -47.14
N GLN A 543 -28.43 -12.29 -48.12
CA GLN A 543 -28.06 -12.25 -49.54
C GLN A 543 -28.10 -10.81 -50.06
N ILE A 544 -27.05 -10.06 -49.73
CA ILE A 544 -26.84 -8.69 -50.19
C ILE A 544 -25.76 -8.65 -51.28
N ASP A 545 -25.94 -7.77 -52.26
CA ASP A 545 -24.94 -7.50 -53.30
C ASP A 545 -23.68 -6.85 -52.72
N ASP A 546 -22.57 -6.94 -53.44
CA ASP A 546 -21.27 -6.51 -52.91
C ASP A 546 -21.20 -4.99 -52.66
N ASN A 547 -22.02 -4.18 -53.33
CA ASN A 547 -22.12 -2.74 -53.01
C ASN A 547 -22.84 -2.53 -51.67
N ARG A 548 -23.97 -3.18 -51.43
CA ARG A 548 -24.67 -3.12 -50.14
C ARG A 548 -23.85 -3.72 -48.98
N LYS A 549 -23.02 -4.74 -49.22
CA LYS A 549 -22.07 -5.25 -48.22
C LYS A 549 -21.06 -4.18 -47.79
N LYS A 550 -20.53 -3.42 -48.74
CA LYS A 550 -19.62 -2.31 -48.45
C LYS A 550 -20.31 -1.20 -47.66
N GLU A 551 -21.54 -0.83 -48.04
CA GLU A 551 -22.35 0.15 -47.31
C GLU A 551 -22.61 -0.29 -45.86
N LEU A 552 -23.02 -1.54 -45.64
CA LEU A 552 -23.24 -2.10 -44.31
C LEU A 552 -21.95 -2.08 -43.47
N THR A 553 -20.83 -2.47 -44.06
CA THR A 553 -19.53 -2.49 -43.37
C THR A 553 -19.09 -1.08 -42.97
N ASN A 554 -19.26 -0.10 -43.86
CA ASN A 554 -18.96 1.30 -43.57
C ASN A 554 -19.86 1.85 -42.45
N ALA A 555 -21.16 1.55 -42.48
CA ALA A 555 -22.08 1.96 -41.44
C ALA A 555 -21.72 1.35 -40.07
N LEU A 556 -21.36 0.07 -40.03
CA LEU A 556 -20.89 -0.60 -38.82
C LEU A 556 -19.59 0.03 -38.29
N HIS A 557 -18.64 0.34 -39.18
CA HIS A 557 -17.40 1.02 -38.78
C HIS A 557 -17.65 2.42 -38.21
N THR A 558 -18.54 3.21 -38.81
CA THR A 558 -18.90 4.54 -38.28
C THR A 558 -19.56 4.43 -36.91
N GLN A 559 -20.55 3.54 -36.76
CA GLN A 559 -21.23 3.32 -35.49
C GLN A 559 -20.28 2.79 -34.40
N PHE A 560 -19.37 1.89 -34.76
CA PHE A 560 -18.34 1.39 -33.85
C PHE A 560 -17.37 2.51 -33.42
N LYS A 561 -16.97 3.37 -34.35
CA LYS A 561 -16.12 4.53 -34.06
C LYS A 561 -16.83 5.49 -33.10
N ASP A 562 -18.07 5.87 -33.39
CA ASP A 562 -18.86 6.77 -32.55
C ASP A 562 -19.05 6.18 -31.15
N TRP A 563 -19.31 4.86 -31.06
CA TRP A 563 -19.37 4.14 -29.80
C TRP A 563 -18.04 4.17 -29.03
N LEU A 564 -16.88 4.00 -29.70
CA LEU A 564 -15.56 4.07 -29.05
C LEU A 564 -15.29 5.43 -28.41
N TYR A 565 -15.68 6.53 -29.07
CA TYR A 565 -15.52 7.87 -28.52
C TYR A 565 -16.53 8.16 -27.40
N ALA A 566 -17.80 7.82 -27.60
CA ALA A 566 -18.85 8.06 -26.61
C ALA A 566 -18.62 7.27 -25.31
N SER A 567 -18.09 6.05 -25.40
CA SER A 567 -17.78 5.20 -24.23
C SER A 567 -16.41 5.48 -23.61
N GLY A 568 -15.54 6.27 -24.26
CA GLY A 568 -14.15 6.46 -23.85
C GLY A 568 -13.24 5.24 -24.07
N ASN A 569 -13.75 4.14 -24.64
CA ASN A 569 -12.98 2.92 -24.94
C ASN A 569 -11.88 3.13 -25.98
N ILE A 570 -11.94 4.23 -26.74
CA ILE A 570 -10.85 4.69 -27.61
C ILE A 570 -9.48 4.72 -26.90
N ARG A 571 -9.46 4.97 -25.58
CA ARG A 571 -8.24 5.00 -24.76
C ARG A 571 -7.51 3.65 -24.70
N GLN A 572 -8.23 2.54 -24.80
CA GLN A 572 -7.61 1.21 -24.86
C GLN A 572 -6.75 1.03 -26.12
N LEU A 573 -7.08 1.76 -27.19
CA LEU A 573 -6.31 1.75 -28.43
C LEU A 573 -5.06 2.65 -28.37
N TYR A 574 -4.91 3.49 -27.35
CA TYR A 574 -3.69 4.30 -27.18
C TYR A 574 -2.45 3.42 -26.95
N CYS A 575 -2.61 2.21 -26.40
CA CYS A 575 -1.51 1.25 -26.31
C CYS A 575 -0.93 0.91 -27.70
N LEU A 576 -1.75 0.92 -28.77
CA LEU A 576 -1.35 0.52 -30.12
C LEU A 576 -0.68 1.65 -30.92
N GLN A 577 -0.71 2.90 -30.42
CA GLN A 577 -0.13 4.05 -31.12
C GLN A 577 1.35 4.29 -30.77
N GLY A 578 1.91 3.49 -29.86
CA GLY A 578 3.28 3.63 -29.36
C GLY A 578 4.33 2.71 -29.99
N ASP A 579 3.93 1.87 -30.96
CA ASP A 579 4.82 0.99 -31.74
C ASP A 579 5.17 1.58 -33.11
#